data_AF-A0A4V1G4Y7-F1
#
_entry.id   AF-A0A4V1G4Y7-F1
#
_cell.length_a   1.000
_cell.length_b   1.000
_cell.length_c   1.000
_cell.angle_alpha   90.00
_cell.angle_beta   90.00
_cell.angle_gamma   90.00
#
_symmetry.space_group_name_H-M   'P 1'
#
loop_
_entity.id
_entity.type
_entity.pdbx_description
1 polymer ?
#
loop_
_entity_poly.entity_id
_entity_poly.type
_entity_poly.pdbx_seq_one_letter_code
_entity_poly.pdbx_strand_id
1 'polypeptide(L)'
;MKKGLVIKSNENLAEDIALINTYTRSDLTEDQVYTFSVVLCDNEVDRDYERFTVESLFALEKLFVGKTGIMDHSPKAENQLARIYKTEVEAVEGEVTTTGDQYFRLIAKAYVPRTESTKDFISKLETGILKEVSVGCSVESTLCSICGNPINSSMCNHHKGEYYGDTLCYGELTGVKDAYEWSFVAVPSQKKAGVIKSFLKGENFMENIIKCLKSEKQVTLNKDEKVKLLSYIQNLEKDAECGRAYRESVVKDIMRLSLISKSGISSATMESIVKTLSINELCELRNVYQDRASERLPIVPQSYKENKSVSNKNQEFTI
;
A
#
# COMPACT_ATOMS: atom_id res chain seq x y z
N MET A 1 -17.25 17.74 -11.54
CA MET A 1 -16.76 17.64 -10.15
C MET A 1 -16.88 16.18 -9.70
N LYS A 2 -15.81 15.40 -9.81
CA LYS A 2 -15.72 14.06 -9.21
C LYS A 2 -14.65 14.14 -8.12
N LYS A 3 -15.09 14.19 -6.86
CA LYS A 3 -14.23 14.05 -5.69
C LYS A 3 -13.74 12.60 -5.66
N GLY A 4 -12.54 12.36 -6.18
CA GLY A 4 -11.79 11.14 -5.90
C GLY A 4 -11.31 11.24 -4.46
N LEU A 5 -12.05 10.63 -3.53
CA LEU A 5 -11.58 10.42 -2.17
C LEU A 5 -10.48 9.35 -2.25
N VAL A 6 -9.23 9.77 -2.28
CA VAL A 6 -8.10 8.84 -2.10
C VAL A 6 -8.07 8.52 -0.62
N ILE A 7 -8.75 7.45 -0.23
CA ILE A 7 -8.60 6.87 1.11
C ILE A 7 -7.26 6.13 1.09
N LYS A 8 -6.19 6.83 1.50
CA LYS A 8 -4.88 6.23 1.75
C LYS A 8 -4.93 5.50 3.09
N SER A 9 -5.58 4.35 3.15
CA SER A 9 -5.47 3.47 4.31
C SER A 9 -4.06 2.86 4.30
N ASN A 10 -3.17 3.42 5.11
CA ASN A 10 -1.87 2.84 5.42
C ASN A 10 -2.12 1.48 6.11
N GLU A 11 -1.86 0.36 5.44
CA GLU A 11 -2.18 -1.00 5.94
C GLU A 11 -1.46 -1.36 7.27
N ASN A 12 -0.57 -0.50 7.77
CA ASN A 12 0.11 -0.70 9.05
C ASN A 12 0.17 0.54 9.97
N LEU A 13 -0.85 1.38 9.90
CA LEU A 13 -0.87 2.68 10.57
C LEU A 13 -0.79 2.58 12.10
N ALA A 14 -1.39 1.54 12.70
CA ALA A 14 -1.33 1.31 14.14
C ALA A 14 0.08 0.97 14.63
N GLU A 15 0.81 0.13 13.89
CA GLU A 15 2.21 -0.19 14.24
C GLU A 15 3.13 1.02 14.01
N ASP A 16 2.93 1.76 12.91
CA ASP A 16 3.70 2.98 12.64
C ASP A 16 3.47 4.02 13.75
N ILE A 17 2.23 4.22 14.22
CA ILE A 17 1.91 5.11 15.34
C ILE A 17 2.55 4.62 16.65
N ALA A 18 2.53 3.32 16.92
CA ALA A 18 3.19 2.77 18.10
C ALA A 18 4.71 3.04 18.10
N LEU A 19 5.37 2.84 16.95
CA LEU A 19 6.79 3.17 16.79
C LEU A 19 7.05 4.68 16.95
N ILE A 20 6.21 5.52 16.37
CA ILE A 20 6.32 6.98 16.48
C ILE A 20 6.20 7.42 17.94
N ASN A 21 5.26 6.85 18.69
CA ASN A 21 5.04 7.20 20.09
C ASN A 21 6.18 6.77 21.03
N THR A 22 7.14 5.95 20.57
CA THR A 22 8.40 5.73 21.32
C THR A 22 9.31 6.96 21.34
N TYR A 23 9.11 7.92 20.43
CA TYR A 23 9.88 9.15 20.30
C TYR A 23 9.14 10.40 20.77
N THR A 24 7.86 10.29 21.11
CA THR A 24 7.03 11.41 21.55
C THR A 24 6.91 11.43 23.08
N ARG A 25 6.63 12.60 23.66
CA ARG A 25 6.36 12.73 25.10
C ARG A 25 4.90 12.51 25.47
N SER A 26 4.02 12.58 24.49
CA SER A 26 2.59 12.37 24.60
C SER A 26 2.16 11.52 23.42
N ASP A 27 1.20 10.62 23.65
CA ASP A 27 0.67 9.77 22.60
C ASP A 27 0.02 10.64 21.52
N LEU A 28 0.55 10.51 20.29
CA LEU A 28 -0.03 11.10 19.11
C LEU A 28 -1.00 10.11 18.47
N THR A 29 -2.09 10.65 17.92
CA THR A 29 -3.05 9.91 17.12
C THR A 29 -2.70 9.97 15.63
N GLU A 30 -3.35 9.12 14.85
CA GLU A 30 -3.19 9.07 13.39
C GLU A 30 -3.42 10.43 12.71
N ASP A 31 -4.46 11.15 13.11
CA ASP A 31 -4.83 12.46 12.56
C ASP A 31 -3.88 13.58 12.97
N GLN A 32 -3.02 13.35 13.97
CA GLN A 32 -2.01 14.30 14.44
C GLN A 32 -0.67 14.13 13.74
N VAL A 33 -0.50 13.13 12.89
CA VAL A 33 0.79 12.80 12.29
C VAL A 33 0.69 12.68 10.77
N TYR A 34 1.70 13.22 10.08
CA TYR A 34 1.94 12.97 8.67
C TYR A 34 3.16 12.05 8.52
N THR A 35 2.99 10.90 7.87
CA THR A 35 4.07 9.93 7.63
C THR A 35 4.43 9.88 6.16
N PHE A 36 5.71 9.66 5.88
CA PHE A 36 6.23 9.50 4.52
C PHE A 36 7.47 8.61 4.49
N SER A 37 7.81 8.13 3.30
CA SER A 37 9.01 7.33 3.05
C SER A 37 10.05 8.13 2.30
N VAL A 38 11.32 7.89 2.60
CA VAL A 38 12.46 8.61 2.01
C VAL A 38 13.61 7.64 1.77
N VAL A 39 14.22 7.71 0.60
CA VAL A 39 15.51 7.06 0.33
C VAL A 39 16.59 7.99 0.87
N LEU A 40 17.36 7.51 1.84
CA LEU A 40 18.42 8.28 2.49
C LEU A 40 19.72 8.26 1.68
N CYS A 41 20.16 7.07 1.32
CA CYS A 41 21.35 6.82 0.50
C CYS A 41 21.26 5.43 -0.15
N ASP A 42 22.16 5.16 -1.09
CA ASP A 42 22.25 3.90 -1.81
C ASP A 42 23.72 3.54 -2.09
N ASN A 43 23.94 2.40 -2.74
CA ASN A 43 25.28 1.91 -3.10
C ASN A 43 25.71 2.30 -4.54
N GLU A 44 25.12 3.32 -5.15
CA GLU A 44 25.60 3.88 -6.41
C GLU A 44 26.74 4.89 -6.18
N VAL A 45 27.58 5.06 -7.20
CA VAL A 45 28.59 6.13 -7.23
C VAL A 45 27.88 7.48 -7.37
N ASP A 46 28.07 8.32 -6.36
CA ASP A 46 27.39 9.60 -6.25
C ASP A 46 28.10 10.73 -7.01
N ARG A 47 27.65 11.97 -6.81
CA ARG A 47 28.22 13.16 -7.48
C ARG A 47 29.63 13.52 -6.99
N ASP A 48 30.01 13.08 -5.81
CA ASP A 48 31.32 13.32 -5.19
C ASP A 48 32.29 12.14 -5.45
N TYR A 49 31.86 11.22 -6.33
CA TYR A 49 32.53 9.97 -6.67
C TYR A 49 32.77 9.10 -5.44
N GLU A 50 31.78 9.06 -4.54
CA GLU A 50 31.78 8.21 -3.36
C GLU A 50 30.65 7.18 -3.45
N ARG A 51 30.83 6.08 -2.72
CA ARG A 51 29.91 4.95 -2.74
C ARG A 51 29.86 4.31 -1.35
N PHE A 52 28.67 4.11 -0.82
CA PHE A 52 28.50 3.26 0.37
C PHE A 52 28.61 1.79 0.00
N THR A 53 29.38 1.03 0.77
CA THR A 53 29.31 -0.43 0.66
C THR A 53 27.98 -0.94 1.23
N VAL A 54 27.61 -2.16 0.87
CA VAL A 54 26.36 -2.77 1.37
C VAL A 54 26.42 -2.92 2.90
N GLU A 55 27.58 -3.27 3.45
CA GLU A 55 27.81 -3.34 4.89
C GLU A 55 27.61 -1.98 5.55
N SER A 56 28.09 -0.90 4.93
CA SER A 56 27.86 0.47 5.40
C SER A 56 26.38 0.85 5.39
N LEU A 57 25.61 0.44 4.39
CA LEU A 57 24.16 0.67 4.38
C LEU A 57 23.46 -0.04 5.55
N PHE A 58 23.80 -1.29 5.84
CA PHE A 58 23.26 -2.04 6.99
C PHE A 58 23.72 -1.47 8.36
N ALA A 59 24.91 -0.85 8.42
CA ALA A 59 25.33 -0.14 9.62
C ALA A 59 24.52 1.16 9.80
N LEU A 60 24.35 1.94 8.74
CA LEU A 60 23.57 3.18 8.73
C LEU A 60 22.08 2.93 9.03
N GLU A 61 21.53 1.81 8.59
CA GLU A 61 20.16 1.38 8.91
C GLU A 61 19.87 1.50 10.40
N LYS A 62 20.78 1.01 11.24
CA LYS A 62 20.62 1.04 12.70
C LYS A 62 20.82 2.44 13.28
N LEU A 63 21.73 3.23 12.70
CA LEU A 63 22.12 4.53 13.22
C LEU A 63 21.13 5.65 12.88
N PHE A 64 20.37 5.53 11.78
CA PHE A 64 19.41 6.56 11.37
C PHE A 64 18.09 6.52 12.13
N VAL A 65 17.78 5.43 12.84
CA VAL A 65 16.54 5.35 13.63
C VAL A 65 16.54 6.44 14.70
N GLY A 66 15.47 7.24 14.75
CA GLY A 66 15.32 8.35 15.68
C GLY A 66 16.02 9.65 15.26
N LYS A 67 16.77 9.68 14.14
CA LYS A 67 17.45 10.89 13.68
C LYS A 67 16.47 11.92 13.12
N THR A 68 16.78 13.18 13.39
CA THR A 68 15.96 14.33 13.00
C THR A 68 16.24 14.72 11.56
N GLY A 69 15.17 15.04 10.83
CA GLY A 69 15.21 15.65 9.50
C GLY A 69 15.26 17.17 9.60
N ILE A 70 16.29 17.78 9.00
CA ILE A 70 16.52 19.23 9.03
C ILE A 70 16.48 19.86 7.63
N MET A 71 16.52 21.19 7.55
CA MET A 71 16.63 21.94 6.28
C MET A 71 18.07 22.43 6.06
N ASP A 72 18.58 22.26 4.84
CA ASP A 72 19.84 22.80 4.34
C ASP A 72 21.06 22.55 5.25
N HIS A 73 21.13 21.37 5.89
CA HIS A 73 22.15 21.00 6.88
C HIS A 73 22.34 22.00 8.03
N SER A 74 21.34 22.86 8.27
CA SER A 74 21.43 23.93 9.26
C SER A 74 20.94 23.42 10.62
N PRO A 75 21.81 23.28 11.65
CA PRO A 75 21.47 22.64 12.92
C PRO A 75 20.68 23.57 13.86
N LYS A 76 19.84 24.45 13.32
CA LYS A 76 18.96 25.32 14.10
C LYS A 76 17.76 24.52 14.60
N ALA A 77 17.33 24.79 15.84
CA ALA A 77 16.18 24.11 16.44
C ALA A 77 14.89 24.28 15.61
N GLU A 78 14.69 25.44 14.98
CA GLU A 78 13.54 25.74 14.13
C GLU A 78 13.47 24.89 12.84
N ASN A 79 14.60 24.34 12.41
CA ASN A 79 14.69 23.54 11.19
C ASN A 79 14.40 22.05 11.42
N GLN A 80 14.16 21.62 12.67
CA GLN A 80 13.85 20.23 13.01
C GLN A 80 12.38 19.93 12.72
N LEU A 81 12.10 19.40 11.53
CA LEU A 81 10.73 19.25 11.03
C LEU A 81 10.21 17.82 11.06
N ALA A 82 11.11 16.84 10.89
CA ALA A 82 10.75 15.43 10.79
C ALA A 82 11.62 14.57 11.70
N ARG A 83 11.17 13.34 12.01
CA ARG A 83 11.98 12.34 12.70
C ARG A 83 11.77 10.96 12.09
N ILE A 84 12.86 10.21 11.92
CA ILE A 84 12.82 8.83 11.46
C ILE A 84 12.37 7.93 12.59
N TYR A 85 11.42 7.04 12.33
CA TYR A 85 10.96 6.04 13.30
C TYR A 85 11.23 4.60 12.87
N LYS A 86 11.57 4.38 11.59
CA LYS A 86 11.91 3.07 11.04
C LYS A 86 12.84 3.21 9.84
N THR A 87 13.74 2.26 9.66
CA THR A 87 14.66 2.14 8.53
C THR A 87 14.64 0.71 8.00
N GLU A 88 14.99 0.53 6.73
CA GLU A 88 15.12 -0.77 6.07
C GLU A 88 16.13 -0.65 4.91
N VAL A 89 17.07 -1.59 4.81
CA VAL A 89 17.89 -1.75 3.60
C VAL A 89 17.19 -2.71 2.65
N GLU A 90 16.97 -2.26 1.41
CA GLU A 90 16.28 -3.02 0.38
C GLU A 90 17.22 -3.28 -0.82
N ALA A 91 17.29 -4.55 -1.24
CA ALA A 91 17.82 -4.92 -2.54
C ALA A 91 16.75 -4.67 -3.61
N VAL A 92 17.05 -3.88 -4.63
CA VAL A 92 16.08 -3.59 -5.71
C VAL A 92 16.24 -4.63 -6.82
N GLU A 93 15.29 -5.55 -6.90
CA GLU A 93 15.31 -6.65 -7.86
C GLU A 93 15.43 -6.14 -9.30
N GLY A 94 16.40 -6.68 -10.05
CA GLY A 94 16.63 -6.33 -11.44
C GLY A 94 17.39 -5.01 -11.67
N GLU A 95 17.74 -4.27 -10.62
CA GLU A 95 18.62 -3.10 -10.71
C GLU A 95 20.06 -3.45 -10.30
N VAL A 96 21.01 -2.94 -11.09
CA VAL A 96 22.44 -3.02 -10.82
C VAL A 96 23.05 -1.62 -10.78
N THR A 97 24.12 -1.45 -10.01
CA THR A 97 24.90 -0.21 -9.96
C THR A 97 25.70 -0.02 -11.24
N THR A 98 26.25 1.18 -11.44
CA THR A 98 27.18 1.48 -12.55
C THR A 98 28.43 0.59 -12.51
N THR A 99 28.80 0.10 -11.33
CA THR A 99 29.93 -0.82 -11.10
C THR A 99 29.59 -2.29 -11.38
N GLY A 100 28.31 -2.60 -11.67
CA GLY A 100 27.83 -3.96 -11.98
C GLY A 100 27.39 -4.78 -10.76
N ASP A 101 27.33 -4.20 -9.57
CA ASP A 101 26.87 -4.88 -8.36
C ASP A 101 25.35 -4.80 -8.22
N GLN A 102 24.76 -5.69 -7.41
CA GLN A 102 23.34 -5.58 -7.03
C GLN A 102 23.08 -4.21 -6.38
N TYR A 103 22.03 -3.52 -6.82
CA TYR A 103 21.66 -2.22 -6.26
C TYR A 103 20.92 -2.39 -4.92
N PHE A 104 21.37 -1.64 -3.91
CA PHE A 104 20.80 -1.55 -2.57
C PHE A 104 20.52 -0.10 -2.22
N ARG A 105 19.42 0.13 -1.51
CA ARG A 105 19.06 1.45 -0.97
C ARG A 105 18.66 1.37 0.49
N LEU A 106 19.00 2.40 1.26
CA LEU A 106 18.51 2.60 2.61
C LEU A 106 17.27 3.48 2.59
N ILE A 107 16.13 2.91 2.98
CA ILE A 107 14.85 3.60 3.09
C ILE A 107 14.59 3.91 4.56
N ALA A 108 14.07 5.10 4.84
CA ALA A 108 13.53 5.46 6.14
C ALA A 108 12.03 5.79 6.01
N LYS A 109 11.29 5.49 7.08
CA LYS A 109 9.99 6.09 7.34
C LYS A 109 10.16 7.21 8.36
N ALA A 110 9.64 8.39 8.03
CA ALA A 110 9.69 9.56 8.88
C ALA A 110 8.29 10.11 9.15
N TYR A 111 8.18 10.86 10.24
CA TYR A 111 6.93 11.51 10.63
C TYR A 111 7.13 13.00 10.92
N VAL A 112 6.06 13.76 10.73
CA VAL A 112 5.93 15.19 11.01
C VAL A 112 4.62 15.40 11.79
N PRO A 113 4.62 16.09 12.95
CA PRO A 113 3.39 16.46 13.62
C PRO A 113 2.56 17.42 12.75
N ARG A 114 1.24 17.20 12.68
CA ARG A 114 0.32 18.08 11.97
C ARG A 114 -0.04 19.27 12.86
N THR A 115 0.55 20.41 12.56
CA THR A 115 0.32 21.69 13.25
C THR A 115 0.13 22.80 12.23
N GLU A 116 -0.31 23.98 12.65
CA GLU A 116 -0.36 25.15 11.76
C GLU A 116 1.00 25.48 11.13
N SER A 117 2.10 25.30 11.87
CA SER A 117 3.46 25.58 11.40
C SER A 117 3.99 24.56 10.39
N THR A 118 3.47 23.33 10.36
CA THR A 118 3.96 22.27 9.45
C THR A 118 3.10 22.10 8.19
N LYS A 119 1.96 22.77 8.08
CA LYS A 119 1.05 22.65 6.92
C LYS A 119 1.73 22.94 5.58
N ASP A 120 2.49 24.03 5.49
CA ASP A 120 3.20 24.40 4.26
C ASP A 120 4.28 23.37 3.89
N PHE A 121 5.02 22.89 4.89
CA PHE A 121 6.02 21.85 4.71
C PHE A 121 5.41 20.54 4.20
N ILE A 122 4.32 20.07 4.81
CA ILE A 122 3.59 18.87 4.38
C ILE A 122 3.07 19.04 2.94
N SER A 123 2.50 20.21 2.61
CA SER A 123 2.04 20.51 1.26
C SER A 123 3.18 20.46 0.22
N LYS A 124 4.34 21.02 0.55
CA LYS A 124 5.54 20.96 -0.31
C LYS A 124 6.05 19.53 -0.52
N LEU A 125 5.96 18.67 0.51
CA LEU A 125 6.27 17.25 0.37
C LEU A 125 5.27 16.55 -0.56
N GLU A 126 3.97 16.76 -0.35
CA GLU A 126 2.91 16.10 -1.14
C GLU A 126 2.92 16.52 -2.62
N THR A 127 3.27 17.78 -2.88
CA THR A 127 3.40 18.34 -4.25
C THR A 127 4.74 18.01 -4.90
N GLY A 128 5.69 17.44 -4.15
CA GLY A 128 7.03 17.09 -4.64
C GLY A 128 7.96 18.28 -4.84
N ILE A 129 7.62 19.46 -4.29
CA ILE A 129 8.50 20.64 -4.27
C ILE A 129 9.67 20.44 -3.31
N LEU A 130 9.42 19.82 -2.16
CA LEU A 130 10.46 19.32 -1.26
C LEU A 130 10.56 17.83 -1.46
N LYS A 131 11.58 17.37 -2.15
CA LYS A 131 11.74 15.96 -2.51
C LYS A 131 13.12 15.45 -2.19
N GLU A 132 14.15 16.17 -2.59
CA GLU A 132 15.54 15.70 -2.50
C GLU A 132 16.06 15.80 -1.06
N VAL A 133 16.83 14.78 -0.66
CA VAL A 133 17.48 14.75 0.66
C VAL A 133 18.93 14.34 0.57
N SER A 134 19.70 14.73 1.58
CA SER A 134 21.08 14.32 1.79
C SER A 134 21.25 13.76 3.20
N VAL A 135 22.35 13.06 3.43
CA VAL A 135 22.71 12.50 4.74
C VAL A 135 24.06 13.01 5.20
N GLY A 136 24.16 13.32 6.48
CA GLY A 136 25.42 13.56 7.18
C GLY A 136 25.79 12.34 8.00
N CYS A 137 26.94 11.72 7.70
CA CYS A 137 27.48 10.60 8.47
C CYS A 137 29.01 10.66 8.55
N SER A 138 29.59 9.82 9.40
CA SER A 138 31.04 9.62 9.44
C SER A 138 31.39 8.17 9.24
N VAL A 139 32.52 7.96 8.57
CA VAL A 139 33.08 6.65 8.27
C VAL A 139 34.51 6.57 8.76
N GLU A 140 35.01 5.35 8.90
CA GLU A 140 36.38 5.09 9.32
C GLU A 140 37.37 5.43 8.21
N SER A 141 37.05 5.02 6.98
CA SER A 141 37.92 5.25 5.83
C SER A 141 37.15 5.31 4.52
N THR A 142 37.72 6.07 3.59
CA THR A 142 37.29 6.11 2.18
C THR A 142 38.37 5.42 1.35
N LEU A 143 38.10 4.20 0.90
CA LEU A 143 39.05 3.34 0.21
C LEU A 143 38.99 3.56 -1.31
N CYS A 144 40.13 3.54 -1.98
CA CYS A 144 40.21 3.65 -3.42
C CYS A 144 39.70 2.35 -4.08
N SER A 145 38.72 2.46 -4.97
CA SER A 145 38.23 1.33 -5.78
C SER A 145 39.29 0.68 -6.70
N ILE A 146 40.37 1.39 -7.04
CA ILE A 146 41.43 0.87 -7.93
C ILE A 146 42.52 0.11 -7.15
N CYS A 147 43.00 0.66 -6.03
CA CYS A 147 44.12 0.05 -5.27
C CYS A 147 43.78 -0.42 -3.86
N GLY A 148 42.58 -0.14 -3.35
CA GLY A 148 42.14 -0.51 -1.99
C GLY A 148 42.74 0.33 -0.86
N ASN A 149 43.69 1.23 -1.14
CA ASN A 149 44.28 2.11 -0.12
C ASN A 149 43.37 3.32 0.18
N PRO A 150 43.45 3.92 1.38
CA PRO A 150 42.71 5.15 1.67
C PRO A 150 43.08 6.28 0.69
N ILE A 151 42.07 6.92 0.09
CA ILE A 151 42.26 7.89 -1.01
C ILE A 151 43.11 9.09 -0.60
N ASN A 152 43.00 9.55 0.64
CA ASN A 152 43.75 10.71 1.16
C ASN A 152 45.09 10.31 1.82
N SER A 153 45.60 9.11 1.54
CA SER A 153 46.88 8.63 2.09
C SER A 153 48.00 8.69 1.06
N SER A 154 49.25 8.74 1.52
CA SER A 154 50.44 8.65 0.67
C SER A 154 50.59 7.31 -0.07
N MET A 155 49.73 6.33 0.21
CA MET A 155 49.71 5.01 -0.42
C MET A 155 48.78 4.95 -1.65
N CYS A 156 48.03 6.02 -1.94
CA CYS A 156 47.14 6.11 -3.08
C CYS A 156 47.57 7.24 -4.03
N ASN A 157 47.83 6.90 -5.29
CA ASN A 157 48.11 7.88 -6.36
C ASN A 157 46.91 8.10 -7.29
N HIS A 158 45.75 7.52 -6.96
CA HIS A 158 44.53 7.62 -7.76
C HIS A 158 43.63 8.75 -7.26
N HIS A 159 42.98 9.46 -8.18
CA HIS A 159 42.05 10.54 -7.88
C HIS A 159 40.61 10.14 -8.19
N LYS A 160 39.70 10.45 -7.26
CA LYS A 160 38.26 10.27 -7.45
C LYS A 160 37.78 11.02 -8.71
N GLY A 161 37.00 10.34 -9.55
CA GLY A 161 36.46 10.88 -10.80
C GLY A 161 37.33 10.69 -12.04
N GLU A 162 38.57 10.22 -11.88
CA GLU A 162 39.45 9.88 -13.01
C GLU A 162 39.27 8.43 -13.46
N TYR A 163 39.55 8.18 -14.74
CA TYR A 163 39.56 6.84 -15.33
C TYR A 163 40.98 6.30 -15.41
N TYR A 164 41.16 5.06 -14.96
CA TYR A 164 42.41 4.31 -15.03
C TYR A 164 42.21 3.09 -15.93
N GLY A 165 42.49 3.26 -17.22
CA GLY A 165 41.98 2.35 -18.25
C GLY A 165 40.47 2.53 -18.41
N ASP A 166 39.72 1.43 -18.39
CA ASP A 166 38.25 1.45 -18.49
C ASP A 166 37.53 1.54 -17.13
N THR A 167 38.28 1.68 -16.03
CA THR A 167 37.74 1.68 -14.66
C THR A 167 37.73 3.09 -14.08
N LEU A 168 36.55 3.55 -13.63
CA LEU A 168 36.39 4.79 -12.87
C LEU A 168 36.93 4.63 -11.44
N CYS A 169 37.79 5.54 -11.00
CA CYS A 169 38.19 5.64 -9.60
C CYS A 169 37.14 6.39 -8.79
N TYR A 170 36.53 5.69 -7.83
CA TYR A 170 35.65 6.22 -6.79
C TYR A 170 36.11 5.80 -5.39
N GLY A 171 35.59 6.45 -4.36
CA GLY A 171 35.85 6.18 -2.95
C GLY A 171 34.77 5.30 -2.30
N GLU A 172 35.16 4.17 -1.72
CA GLU A 172 34.29 3.31 -0.94
C GLU A 172 34.25 3.74 0.52
N LEU A 173 33.08 4.15 0.97
CA LEU A 173 32.81 4.58 2.34
C LEU A 173 32.61 3.35 3.22
N THR A 174 33.57 3.08 4.10
CA THR A 174 33.63 1.87 4.93
C THR A 174 33.79 2.17 6.41
N GLY A 175 33.28 1.27 7.27
CA GLY A 175 33.41 1.39 8.71
C GLY A 175 32.61 2.59 9.26
N VAL A 176 31.31 2.64 8.97
CA VAL A 176 30.41 3.69 9.48
C VAL A 176 30.53 3.81 11.00
N LYS A 177 30.79 5.04 11.49
CA LYS A 177 30.96 5.35 12.92
C LYS A 177 29.74 6.02 13.53
N ASP A 178 29.15 6.96 12.80
CA ASP A 178 27.97 7.71 13.27
C ASP A 178 27.14 8.22 12.10
N ALA A 179 25.85 8.45 12.36
CA ALA A 179 24.93 9.14 11.46
C ALA A 179 24.44 10.41 12.18
N TYR A 180 24.80 11.58 11.68
CA TYR A 180 24.53 12.84 12.37
C TYR A 180 23.09 13.29 12.14
N GLU A 181 22.70 13.39 10.87
CA GLU A 181 21.44 13.96 10.44
C GLU A 181 21.10 13.52 9.02
N TRP A 182 19.87 13.83 8.62
CA TRP A 182 19.46 13.85 7.23
C TRP A 182 18.75 15.18 6.97
N SER A 183 18.87 15.70 5.76
CA SER A 183 18.38 17.03 5.45
C SER A 183 17.71 17.11 4.09
N PHE A 184 16.65 17.91 4.00
CA PHE A 184 16.10 18.36 2.72
C PHE A 184 17.05 19.38 2.09
N VAL A 185 17.40 19.13 0.83
CA VAL A 185 18.33 19.95 0.05
C VAL A 185 17.80 20.09 -1.37
N ALA A 186 18.25 21.10 -2.11
CA ALA A 186 17.87 21.23 -3.53
C ALA A 186 18.66 20.28 -4.45
N VAL A 187 19.91 19.98 -4.10
CA VAL A 187 20.81 19.14 -4.90
C VAL A 187 21.54 18.17 -3.96
N PRO A 188 21.16 16.88 -3.93
CA PRO A 188 21.83 15.89 -3.11
C PRO A 188 23.04 15.28 -3.84
N SER A 189 24.05 14.83 -3.08
CA SER A 189 25.16 14.03 -3.63
C SER A 189 24.62 12.73 -4.23
N GLN A 190 23.75 12.05 -3.48
CA GLN A 190 23.05 10.83 -3.89
C GLN A 190 21.87 11.16 -4.82
N LYS A 191 21.97 10.81 -6.10
CA LYS A 191 21.01 11.24 -7.14
C LYS A 191 19.59 10.71 -6.93
N LYS A 192 19.47 9.52 -6.32
CA LYS A 192 18.18 8.87 -6.04
C LYS A 192 17.70 9.12 -4.60
N ALA A 193 18.44 9.86 -3.79
CA ALA A 193 18.02 10.21 -2.43
C ALA A 193 16.88 11.23 -2.46
N GLY A 194 15.81 10.91 -1.74
CA GLY A 194 14.63 11.76 -1.70
C GLY A 194 13.36 11.05 -1.25
N VAL A 195 12.33 11.85 -1.05
CA VAL A 195 10.98 11.41 -0.69
C VAL A 195 10.41 10.59 -1.84
N ILE A 196 9.99 9.38 -1.49
CA ILE A 196 9.34 8.46 -2.41
C ILE A 196 7.85 8.40 -2.07
N LYS A 197 7.03 8.17 -3.09
CA LYS A 197 5.64 7.77 -2.84
C LYS A 197 5.69 6.52 -1.97
N SER A 198 4.88 6.51 -0.92
CA SER A 198 4.78 5.43 0.05
C SER A 198 4.96 4.10 -0.67
N PHE A 199 6.01 3.36 -0.32
CA PHE A 199 6.19 2.00 -0.80
C PHE A 199 5.14 1.17 -0.07
N LEU A 200 3.89 1.31 -0.50
CA LEU A 200 2.82 0.45 -0.08
C LEU A 200 3.18 -0.91 -0.65
N LYS A 201 3.75 -1.77 0.20
CA LYS A 201 3.80 -3.24 0.06
C LYS A 201 2.37 -3.86 -0.05
N GLY A 202 1.39 -3.08 -0.51
CA GLY A 202 -0.05 -3.30 -0.49
C GLY A 202 -0.77 -2.73 -1.72
N GLU A 203 -0.46 -1.51 -2.19
CA GLU A 203 -1.28 -0.90 -3.27
C GLU A 203 -1.12 -1.56 -4.64
N ASN A 204 -0.01 -2.26 -4.90
CA ASN A 204 0.19 -2.99 -6.15
C ASN A 204 0.64 -4.43 -5.94
N PHE A 205 0.62 -4.95 -4.71
CA PHE A 205 1.21 -6.27 -4.45
C PHE A 205 0.49 -7.39 -5.22
N MET A 206 -0.85 -7.44 -5.12
CA MET A 206 -1.62 -8.42 -5.88
C MET A 206 -1.66 -8.11 -7.38
N GLU A 207 -1.68 -6.85 -7.79
CA GLU A 207 -1.60 -6.50 -9.23
C GLU A 207 -0.25 -6.92 -9.84
N ASN A 208 0.84 -6.75 -9.09
CA ASN A 208 2.18 -7.18 -9.48
C ASN A 208 2.29 -8.70 -9.51
N ILE A 209 1.77 -9.43 -8.52
CA ILE A 209 1.72 -10.90 -8.56
C ILE A 209 0.88 -11.37 -9.75
N ILE A 210 -0.31 -10.80 -9.97
CA ILE A 210 -1.18 -11.15 -11.09
C ILE A 210 -0.46 -10.87 -12.42
N LYS A 211 0.27 -9.76 -12.52
CA LYS A 211 1.06 -9.42 -13.71
C LYS A 211 2.24 -10.37 -13.93
N CYS A 212 2.92 -10.79 -12.87
CA CYS A 212 3.98 -11.80 -12.92
C CYS A 212 3.42 -13.17 -13.31
N LEU A 213 2.30 -13.60 -12.71
CA LEU A 213 1.60 -14.85 -13.05
C LEU A 213 1.03 -14.87 -14.47
N LYS A 214 0.68 -13.70 -15.03
CA LYS A 214 0.25 -13.56 -16.43
C LYS A 214 1.41 -13.65 -17.42
N SER A 215 2.66 -13.54 -16.97
CA SER A 215 3.82 -13.72 -17.83
C SER A 215 4.17 -15.20 -17.95
N GLU A 216 4.61 -15.67 -19.13
CA GLU A 216 5.01 -17.07 -19.35
C GLU A 216 6.37 -17.43 -18.70
N LYS A 217 6.88 -16.58 -17.78
CA LYS A 217 8.16 -16.78 -17.11
C LYS A 217 7.98 -17.54 -15.80
N GLN A 218 9.05 -18.21 -15.38
CA GLN A 218 9.11 -18.83 -14.06
C GLN A 218 9.01 -17.75 -12.97
N VAL A 219 8.04 -17.91 -12.06
CA VAL A 219 7.82 -17.01 -10.92
C VAL A 219 8.30 -17.68 -9.64
N THR A 220 9.16 -16.99 -8.88
CA THR A 220 9.59 -17.42 -7.55
C THR A 220 8.97 -16.49 -6.52
N LEU A 221 8.22 -17.04 -5.56
CA LEU A 221 7.58 -16.27 -4.49
C LEU A 221 8.37 -16.38 -3.19
N ASN A 222 8.58 -15.25 -2.51
CA ASN A 222 9.15 -15.21 -1.17
C ASN A 222 8.15 -15.66 -0.08
N LYS A 223 8.61 -15.76 1.18
CA LYS A 223 7.80 -16.32 2.28
C LYS A 223 6.56 -15.48 2.57
N ASP A 224 6.70 -14.16 2.61
CA ASP A 224 5.59 -13.24 2.88
C ASP A 224 4.61 -13.22 1.72
N GLU A 225 5.12 -13.34 0.49
CA GLU A 225 4.31 -13.43 -0.71
C GLU A 225 3.40 -14.64 -0.73
N LYS A 226 3.94 -15.79 -0.33
CA LYS A 226 3.17 -17.04 -0.23
C LYS A 226 2.04 -16.91 0.77
N VAL A 227 2.30 -16.33 1.94
CA VAL A 227 1.29 -16.17 2.99
C VAL A 227 0.16 -15.26 2.51
N LYS A 228 0.49 -14.13 1.87
CA LYS A 228 -0.50 -13.18 1.33
C LYS A 228 -1.30 -13.75 0.16
N LEU A 229 -0.65 -14.48 -0.75
CA LEU A 229 -1.35 -15.12 -1.87
C LEU A 229 -2.32 -16.19 -1.36
N LEU A 230 -1.90 -16.97 -0.37
CA LEU A 230 -2.73 -18.01 0.23
C LEU A 230 -3.94 -17.43 0.94
N SER A 231 -3.79 -16.36 1.72
CA SER A 231 -4.92 -15.69 2.37
C SER A 231 -5.89 -15.06 1.35
N TYR A 232 -5.36 -14.50 0.26
CA TYR A 232 -6.18 -13.96 -0.83
C TYR A 232 -7.01 -15.05 -1.53
N ILE A 233 -6.40 -16.21 -1.84
CA ILE A 233 -7.10 -17.36 -2.42
C ILE A 233 -8.20 -17.86 -1.47
N GLN A 234 -7.90 -17.98 -0.17
CA GLN A 234 -8.89 -18.40 0.83
C GLN A 234 -10.09 -17.45 0.91
N ASN A 235 -9.85 -16.14 0.82
CA ASN A 235 -10.95 -15.16 0.78
C ASN A 235 -11.80 -15.31 -0.48
N LEU A 236 -11.18 -15.50 -1.66
CA LEU A 236 -11.91 -15.74 -2.90
C LEU A 236 -12.71 -17.05 -2.86
N GLU A 237 -12.19 -18.11 -2.26
CA GLU A 237 -12.90 -19.36 -2.08
C GLU A 237 -14.14 -19.18 -1.19
N LYS A 238 -13.99 -18.42 -0.10
CA LYS A 238 -15.09 -18.07 0.81
C LYS A 238 -16.16 -17.22 0.13
N ASP A 239 -15.74 -16.20 -0.63
CA ASP A 239 -16.66 -15.36 -1.40
C ASP A 239 -17.39 -16.16 -2.48
N ALA A 240 -16.70 -17.08 -3.15
CA ALA A 240 -17.29 -17.98 -4.12
C ALA A 240 -18.28 -18.96 -3.48
N GLU A 241 -18.01 -19.44 -2.26
CA GLU A 241 -18.96 -20.26 -1.49
C GLU A 241 -20.22 -19.48 -1.13
N CYS A 242 -20.08 -18.26 -0.62
CA CYS A 242 -21.19 -17.34 -0.37
C CYS A 242 -22.00 -17.08 -1.65
N GLY A 243 -21.32 -16.85 -2.78
CA GLY A 243 -21.95 -16.63 -4.08
C GLY A 243 -22.73 -17.85 -4.58
N ARG A 244 -22.20 -19.07 -4.40
CA ARG A 244 -22.91 -20.32 -4.73
C ARG A 244 -24.14 -20.49 -3.85
N ALA A 245 -24.02 -20.30 -2.54
CA ALA A 245 -25.13 -20.40 -1.59
C ALA A 245 -26.24 -19.38 -1.90
N TYR A 246 -25.85 -18.13 -2.20
CA TYR A 246 -26.79 -17.09 -2.59
C TYR A 246 -27.53 -17.45 -3.88
N ARG A 247 -26.80 -17.92 -4.91
CA ARG A 247 -27.40 -18.37 -6.17
C ARG A 247 -28.44 -19.47 -5.92
N GLU A 248 -28.11 -20.47 -5.10
CA GLU A 248 -29.06 -21.52 -4.72
C GLU A 248 -30.30 -20.98 -3.99
N SER A 249 -30.14 -19.99 -3.09
CA SER A 249 -31.29 -19.37 -2.42
C SER A 249 -32.21 -18.66 -3.41
N VAL A 250 -31.65 -17.95 -4.40
CA VAL A 250 -32.42 -17.25 -5.43
C VAL A 250 -33.15 -18.25 -6.33
N VAL A 251 -32.50 -19.35 -6.71
CA VAL A 251 -33.13 -20.45 -7.46
C VAL A 251 -34.33 -21.01 -6.71
N LYS A 252 -34.17 -21.31 -5.41
CA LYS A 252 -35.26 -21.84 -4.55
C LYS A 252 -36.41 -20.84 -4.43
N ASP A 253 -36.11 -19.55 -4.29
CA ASP A 253 -37.11 -18.50 -4.22
C ASP A 253 -37.91 -18.37 -5.52
N ILE A 254 -37.24 -18.36 -6.68
CA ILE A 254 -37.90 -18.33 -8.00
C ILE A 254 -38.82 -19.54 -8.16
N MET A 255 -38.35 -20.74 -7.79
CA MET A 255 -39.15 -21.96 -7.82
C MET A 255 -40.43 -21.82 -6.98
N ARG A 256 -40.28 -21.37 -5.73
CA ARG A 256 -41.42 -21.13 -4.82
C ARG A 256 -42.41 -20.11 -5.40
N LEU A 257 -41.92 -18.99 -5.89
CA LEU A 257 -42.76 -17.91 -6.43
C LEU A 257 -43.43 -18.30 -7.76
N SER A 258 -42.77 -19.12 -8.59
CA SER A 258 -43.34 -19.63 -9.84
C SER A 258 -44.57 -20.53 -9.62
N LEU A 259 -44.55 -21.33 -8.54
CA LEU A 259 -45.68 -22.16 -8.12
C LEU A 259 -46.86 -21.31 -7.62
N ILE A 260 -46.57 -20.29 -6.80
CA ILE A 260 -47.59 -19.38 -6.25
C ILE A 260 -48.28 -18.58 -7.36
N SER A 261 -47.50 -18.05 -8.30
CA SER A 261 -48.01 -17.23 -9.41
C SER A 261 -48.75 -18.03 -10.48
N LYS A 262 -48.66 -19.38 -10.48
CA LYS A 262 -49.19 -20.29 -11.52
C LYS A 262 -48.69 -19.91 -12.91
N SER A 263 -47.36 -19.93 -13.09
CA SER A 263 -46.68 -19.56 -14.34
C SER A 263 -47.09 -20.37 -15.59
N GLY A 264 -47.73 -21.54 -15.42
CA GLY A 264 -48.05 -22.45 -16.52
C GLY A 264 -46.85 -23.26 -17.04
N ILE A 265 -45.66 -23.07 -16.45
CA ILE A 265 -44.43 -23.78 -16.78
C ILE A 265 -44.28 -24.99 -15.85
N SER A 266 -43.92 -26.15 -16.40
CA SER A 266 -43.64 -27.34 -15.59
C SER A 266 -42.42 -27.12 -14.68
N SER A 267 -42.38 -27.74 -13.50
CA SER A 267 -41.26 -27.55 -12.57
C SER A 267 -39.92 -27.96 -13.18
N ALA A 268 -39.90 -29.02 -13.98
CA ALA A 268 -38.71 -29.52 -14.67
C ALA A 268 -38.18 -28.52 -15.72
N THR A 269 -39.09 -27.86 -16.44
CA THR A 269 -38.72 -26.83 -17.43
C THR A 269 -38.19 -25.57 -16.72
N MET A 270 -38.83 -25.15 -15.62
CA MET A 270 -38.36 -24.01 -14.82
C MET A 270 -36.97 -24.26 -14.24
N GLU A 271 -36.68 -25.49 -13.82
CA GLU A 271 -35.37 -25.85 -13.26
C GLU A 271 -34.25 -25.76 -14.29
N SER A 272 -34.55 -26.22 -15.50
CA SER A 272 -33.62 -26.13 -16.63
C SER A 272 -33.32 -24.67 -17.00
N ILE A 273 -34.35 -23.81 -16.98
CA ILE A 273 -34.20 -22.37 -17.25
C ILE A 273 -33.30 -21.72 -16.19
N VAL A 274 -33.63 -21.88 -14.90
CA VAL A 274 -32.95 -21.21 -13.79
C VAL A 274 -31.48 -21.64 -13.65
N LYS A 275 -31.14 -22.89 -14.02
CA LYS A 275 -29.74 -23.36 -14.02
C LYS A 275 -28.86 -22.67 -15.06
N THR A 276 -29.44 -22.22 -16.17
CA THR A 276 -28.71 -21.68 -17.32
C THR A 276 -28.49 -20.16 -17.22
N LEU A 277 -29.32 -19.46 -16.44
CA LEU A 277 -29.31 -18.00 -16.33
C LEU A 277 -28.13 -17.47 -15.50
N SER A 278 -27.61 -16.31 -15.86
CA SER A 278 -26.66 -15.55 -15.05
C SER A 278 -27.30 -15.05 -13.74
N ILE A 279 -26.48 -14.65 -12.76
CA ILE A 279 -27.00 -14.18 -11.47
C ILE A 279 -27.88 -12.93 -11.60
N ASN A 280 -27.59 -12.05 -12.56
CA ASN A 280 -28.36 -10.83 -12.79
C ASN A 280 -29.76 -11.17 -13.33
N GLU A 281 -29.83 -12.06 -14.32
CA GLU A 281 -31.11 -12.53 -14.89
C GLU A 281 -31.96 -13.27 -13.85
N LEU A 282 -31.31 -14.02 -12.95
CA LEU A 282 -32.00 -14.67 -11.83
C LEU A 282 -32.63 -13.65 -10.87
N CYS A 283 -31.93 -12.57 -10.54
CA CYS A 283 -32.46 -11.51 -9.68
C CYS A 283 -33.65 -10.79 -10.34
N GLU A 284 -33.57 -10.48 -11.63
CA GLU A 284 -34.69 -9.88 -12.37
C GLU A 284 -35.90 -10.81 -12.41
N LEU A 285 -35.68 -12.09 -12.71
CA LEU A 285 -36.73 -13.09 -12.74
C LEU A 285 -37.41 -13.26 -11.36
N ARG A 286 -36.61 -13.23 -10.28
CA ARG A 286 -37.13 -13.25 -8.90
C ARG A 286 -38.07 -12.08 -8.64
N ASN A 287 -37.68 -10.86 -9.01
CA ASN A 287 -38.49 -9.66 -8.78
C ASN A 287 -39.83 -9.75 -9.51
N VAL A 288 -39.82 -10.13 -10.80
CA VAL A 288 -41.07 -10.28 -11.59
C VAL A 288 -42.01 -11.31 -10.97
N TYR A 289 -41.48 -12.45 -10.52
CA TYR A 289 -42.29 -13.47 -9.86
C TYR A 289 -42.75 -13.04 -8.46
N GLN A 290 -41.97 -12.22 -7.77
CA GLN A 290 -42.33 -11.67 -6.48
C GLN A 290 -43.50 -10.69 -6.59
N ASP A 291 -43.49 -9.80 -7.59
CA ASP A 291 -44.60 -8.87 -7.85
C ASP A 291 -45.89 -9.64 -8.20
N ARG A 292 -45.80 -10.61 -9.12
CA ARG A 292 -46.95 -11.46 -9.49
C ARG A 292 -47.47 -12.30 -8.34
N ALA A 293 -46.60 -12.78 -7.45
CA ALA A 293 -47.02 -13.51 -6.26
C ALA A 293 -47.71 -12.58 -5.26
N SER A 294 -47.24 -11.34 -5.12
CA SER A 294 -47.79 -10.32 -4.21
C SER A 294 -49.16 -9.84 -4.66
N GLU A 295 -49.41 -9.70 -5.96
CA GLU A 295 -50.73 -9.39 -6.51
C GLU A 295 -51.76 -10.49 -6.20
N ARG A 296 -51.31 -11.75 -6.13
CA ARG A 296 -52.18 -12.92 -5.96
C ARG A 296 -52.41 -13.28 -4.49
N LEU A 297 -51.37 -13.12 -3.67
CA LEU A 297 -51.40 -13.32 -2.22
C LEU A 297 -50.81 -12.07 -1.55
N PRO A 298 -51.60 -10.98 -1.47
CA PRO A 298 -51.14 -9.77 -0.82
C PRO A 298 -50.84 -10.06 0.65
N ILE A 299 -49.60 -9.81 1.05
CA ILE A 299 -49.19 -9.95 2.45
C ILE A 299 -49.77 -8.76 3.20
N VAL A 300 -50.97 -8.95 3.73
CA VAL A 300 -51.63 -7.96 4.58
C VAL A 300 -51.46 -8.33 6.06
N PRO A 301 -51.26 -7.35 6.96
CA PRO A 301 -51.25 -7.61 8.40
C PRO A 301 -52.52 -8.33 8.84
N GLN A 302 -52.43 -9.12 9.90
CA GLN A 302 -53.57 -9.89 10.42
C GLN A 302 -54.77 -9.00 10.83
N SER A 303 -54.53 -7.70 11.07
CA SER A 303 -55.53 -6.67 11.37
C SER A 303 -56.15 -5.99 10.13
N TYR A 304 -55.81 -6.42 8.92
CA TYR A 304 -56.33 -5.83 7.68
C TYR A 304 -57.80 -6.22 7.47
N LYS A 305 -58.69 -5.21 7.46
CA LYS A 305 -60.11 -5.38 7.11
C LYS A 305 -60.31 -5.10 5.63
N GLU A 306 -60.61 -6.15 4.87
CA GLU A 306 -61.03 -6.04 3.49
C GLU A 306 -62.45 -5.44 3.47
N ASN A 307 -62.63 -4.25 2.86
CA ASN A 307 -63.95 -3.63 2.69
C ASN A 307 -64.74 -4.41 1.62
N LYS A 308 -65.30 -5.57 1.99
CA LYS A 308 -66.33 -6.23 1.19
C LYS A 308 -67.64 -5.48 1.41
N SER A 309 -68.14 -4.81 0.37
CA SER A 309 -69.53 -4.36 0.30
C SER A 309 -70.44 -5.59 0.27
N VAL A 310 -70.82 -6.05 1.46
CA VAL A 310 -71.88 -7.05 1.60
C VAL A 310 -73.17 -6.38 1.20
N SER A 311 -73.70 -6.73 0.03
CA SER A 311 -75.11 -6.48 -0.30
C SER A 311 -75.94 -7.28 0.71
N ASN A 312 -76.46 -6.60 1.72
CA ASN A 312 -77.40 -7.15 2.68
C ASN A 312 -78.71 -7.51 1.97
N LYS A 313 -78.78 -8.75 1.48
CA LYS A 313 -80.06 -9.47 1.29
C LYS A 313 -80.10 -10.55 2.34
N ASN A 314 -80.58 -10.18 3.52
CA ASN A 314 -81.26 -11.05 4.49
C ASN A 314 -81.72 -10.14 5.63
N GLN A 315 -82.84 -9.47 5.40
CA GLN A 315 -83.73 -9.06 6.48
C GLN A 315 -84.45 -10.31 7.00
N GLU A 316 -84.83 -10.29 8.27
CA GLU A 316 -85.49 -11.35 9.07
C GLU A 316 -84.47 -12.36 9.61
N PHE A 317 -84.27 -12.47 10.94
CA PHE A 317 -85.29 -12.61 11.98
C PHE A 317 -85.03 -11.75 13.22
N THR A 318 -86.13 -11.25 13.77
CA THR A 318 -86.24 -10.56 15.06
C THR A 318 -86.49 -11.59 16.17
N ILE A 319 -85.74 -11.44 17.27
CA ILE A 319 -85.79 -12.08 18.60
C ILE A 319 -85.52 -13.60 18.64
#